data_AF-A0A950FX52-F1
#
_entry.id   AF-A0A950FX52-F1
#
_cell.length_a   1.000
_cell.length_b   1.000
_cell.length_c   1.000
_cell.angle_alpha   90.00
_cell.angle_beta   90.00
_cell.angle_gamma   90.00
#
_symmetry.space_group_name_H-M   'P 1'
#
loop_
_entity.id
_entity.type
_entity.pdbx_description
1 polymer ?
#
loop_
_entity_poly.entity_id
_entity_poly.type
_entity_poly.pdbx_seq_one_letter_code
_entity_poly.pdbx_strand_id
1 'polypeptide(L)'
;MESDALESNGGEDPDPVDPWIRAQLSTEQISWLKWQGGAIDQADLLKNALAEWVVRHPEDWFRGTHLNDAIRLALTEFINRHKDEFLIPE
;
A
#
# COMPACT_ATOMS: atom_id res chain seq x y z
N MET A 1 26.01 38.11 12.37
CA MET A 1 25.79 36.83 13.05
C MET A 1 24.44 36.94 13.69
N GLU A 2 23.47 36.16 13.24
CA GLU A 2 22.40 35.58 14.07
C GLU A 2 21.59 34.70 13.12
N SER A 3 21.79 33.41 13.32
CA SER A 3 21.21 32.30 12.59
C SER A 3 19.93 31.92 13.28
N ASP A 4 18.78 32.27 12.70
CA ASP A 4 17.52 31.63 13.04
C ASP A 4 17.33 30.41 12.16
N ALA A 5 17.86 29.30 12.67
CA ALA A 5 17.50 27.97 12.26
C ALA A 5 16.00 27.79 12.53
N LEU A 6 15.17 27.96 11.51
CA LEU A 6 13.83 27.41 11.51
C LEU A 6 13.97 25.90 11.57
N GLU A 7 13.78 25.38 12.78
CA GLU A 7 13.62 23.97 13.08
C GLU A 7 12.68 23.37 12.05
N SER A 8 13.25 22.58 11.15
CA SER A 8 12.51 21.62 10.34
C SER A 8 11.94 20.60 11.32
N ASN A 9 10.77 20.91 11.87
CA ASN A 9 9.94 19.93 12.55
C ASN A 9 9.73 18.80 11.54
N GLY A 10 10.51 17.73 11.71
CA GLY A 10 10.26 16.43 11.11
C GLY A 10 8.92 15.95 11.66
N GLY A 11 7.84 16.43 11.05
CA GLY A 11 6.53 15.85 11.25
C GLY A 11 6.64 14.42 10.78
N GLU A 12 6.45 13.48 11.69
CA GLU A 12 6.07 12.11 11.38
C GLU A 12 5.06 12.19 10.24
N ASP A 13 5.48 11.77 9.05
CA ASP A 13 4.57 11.57 7.94
C ASP A 13 3.57 10.53 8.46
N PRO A 14 2.30 10.91 8.74
CA PRO A 14 1.35 9.97 9.29
C PRO A 14 1.23 8.88 8.23
N ASP A 15 1.52 7.65 8.64
CA ASP A 15 1.43 6.50 7.77
C ASP A 15 0.12 6.57 6.97
N PRO A 16 0.15 6.76 5.64
CA PRO A 16 -1.05 7.10 4.88
C PRO A 16 -2.05 5.94 4.83
N VAL A 17 -1.63 4.75 5.29
CA VAL A 17 -2.46 3.56 5.38
C VAL A 17 -3.06 3.43 6.78
N ASP A 18 -4.39 3.39 6.82
CA ASP A 18 -5.15 3.18 8.05
C ASP A 18 -4.63 1.94 8.84
N PRO A 19 -4.44 2.05 10.17
CA PRO A 19 -3.94 0.95 11.00
C PRO A 19 -4.72 -0.36 10.87
N TRP A 20 -6.04 -0.29 10.64
CA TRP A 20 -6.89 -1.45 10.44
C TRP A 20 -6.57 -2.20 9.14
N ILE A 21 -6.32 -1.45 8.06
CA ILE A 21 -5.90 -2.01 6.77
C ILE A 21 -4.54 -2.69 6.92
N ARG A 22 -3.61 -2.01 7.59
CA ARG A 22 -2.28 -2.54 7.88
C ARG A 22 -2.30 -3.85 8.64
N ALA A 23 -3.19 -3.99 9.60
CA ALA A 23 -3.35 -5.22 10.36
C ALA A 23 -3.78 -6.43 9.52
N GLN A 24 -4.32 -6.20 8.31
CA GLN A 24 -4.68 -7.28 7.39
C GLN A 24 -3.50 -7.73 6.53
N LEU A 25 -2.50 -6.87 6.31
CA LEU A 25 -1.42 -7.12 5.38
C LEU A 25 -0.35 -8.04 5.98
N SER A 26 0.33 -8.80 5.12
CA SER A 26 1.54 -9.52 5.52
C SER A 26 2.72 -8.56 5.76
N THR A 27 3.71 -9.01 6.52
CA THR A 27 4.96 -8.24 6.72
C THR A 27 5.63 -7.89 5.39
N GLU A 28 5.63 -8.81 4.43
CA GLU A 28 6.20 -8.59 3.09
C GLU A 28 5.46 -7.49 2.33
N GLN A 29 4.13 -7.50 2.37
CA GLN A 29 3.28 -6.47 1.77
C GLN A 29 3.52 -5.09 2.39
N ILE A 30 3.65 -5.03 3.71
CA ILE A 30 3.94 -3.78 4.42
C ILE A 30 5.33 -3.25 4.04
N SER A 31 6.35 -4.11 4.01
CA SER A 31 7.70 -3.74 3.59
C SER A 31 7.71 -3.22 2.16
N TRP A 32 6.99 -3.88 1.25
CA TRP A 32 6.88 -3.45 -0.14
C TRP A 32 6.16 -2.10 -0.26
N LEU A 33 5.04 -1.89 0.44
CA LEU A 33 4.33 -0.60 0.43
C LEU A 33 5.22 0.54 0.96
N LYS A 34 5.98 0.29 2.04
CA LYS A 34 6.94 1.27 2.57
C LYS A 34 8.01 1.63 1.55
N TRP A 35 8.50 0.65 0.79
CA TRP A 35 9.48 0.87 -0.26
C TRP A 35 8.92 1.71 -1.41
N GLN A 36 7.66 1.48 -1.81
CA GLN A 36 6.99 2.30 -2.83
C GLN A 36 6.55 3.68 -2.31
N GLY A 37 6.36 3.83 -0.99
CA GLY A 37 5.85 5.04 -0.34
C GLY A 37 6.72 6.29 -0.52
N GLY A 38 7.96 6.15 -1.01
CA GLY A 38 8.80 7.28 -1.40
C GLY A 38 8.47 7.86 -2.78
N ALA A 39 7.72 7.13 -3.62
CA ALA A 39 7.42 7.51 -5.01
C ALA A 39 5.91 7.64 -5.28
N ILE A 40 5.07 6.88 -4.58
CA ILE A 40 3.62 6.79 -4.81
C ILE A 40 2.90 6.72 -3.45
N ASP A 41 1.73 7.37 -3.35
CA ASP A 41 0.87 7.26 -2.18
C ASP A 41 0.39 5.82 -1.95
N GLN A 42 0.64 5.29 -0.75
CA GLN A 42 0.35 3.88 -0.43
C GLN A 42 -1.15 3.59 -0.40
N ALA A 43 -1.99 4.56 -0.02
CA ALA A 43 -3.44 4.37 0.03
C ALA A 43 -4.03 4.30 -1.38
N ASP A 44 -3.54 5.12 -2.31
CA ASP A 44 -3.92 5.05 -3.72
C ASP A 44 -3.44 3.76 -4.38
N LEU A 45 -2.25 3.28 -4.02
CA LEU A 45 -1.78 1.98 -4.49
C LEU A 45 -2.71 0.85 -4.02
N LEU A 46 -3.11 0.84 -2.75
CA LEU A 46 -4.06 -0.14 -2.22
C LEU A 46 -5.44 -0.06 -2.89
N LYS A 47 -5.95 1.15 -3.16
CA LYS A 47 -7.20 1.34 -3.91
C LYS A 47 -7.10 0.78 -5.32
N ASN A 48 -6.00 1.06 -6.02
CA ASN A 48 -5.77 0.57 -7.37
C ASN A 48 -5.67 -0.96 -7.40
N ALA A 49 -4.89 -1.54 -6.48
CA ALA A 49 -4.77 -2.99 -6.34
C ALA A 49 -6.14 -3.64 -6.13
N LEU A 50 -6.97 -3.09 -5.23
CA LEU A 50 -8.31 -3.62 -4.96
C LEU A 50 -9.26 -3.44 -6.15
N ALA A 51 -9.24 -2.28 -6.80
CA ALA A 51 -10.09 -2.02 -7.96
C ALA A 51 -9.77 -2.98 -9.12
N GLU A 52 -8.49 -3.19 -9.41
CA GLU A 52 -8.06 -4.16 -10.42
C GLU A 52 -8.46 -5.58 -10.05
N TRP A 53 -8.28 -5.96 -8.79
CA TRP A 53 -8.67 -7.28 -8.32
C TRP A 53 -10.17 -7.53 -8.46
N VAL A 54 -11.03 -6.57 -8.08
CA VAL A 54 -12.50 -6.70 -8.22
C VAL A 54 -12.93 -6.85 -9.68
N VAL A 55 -12.27 -6.15 -10.61
CA VAL A 55 -12.56 -6.27 -12.05
C VAL A 55 -12.16 -7.66 -12.58
N ARG A 56 -11.11 -8.27 -12.03
CA ARG A 56 -10.58 -9.56 -12.47
C ARG A 56 -11.26 -10.75 -11.79
N HIS A 57 -11.76 -10.55 -10.57
CA HIS A 57 -12.38 -11.57 -9.73
C HIS A 57 -13.80 -11.16 -9.30
N PRO A 58 -14.69 -10.80 -10.24
CA PRO A 58 -16.04 -10.36 -9.88
C PRO A 58 -16.80 -11.47 -9.15
N GLU A 59 -16.59 -12.73 -9.54
CA GLU A 59 -17.20 -13.90 -8.91
C GLU A 59 -16.83 -14.01 -7.43
N ASP A 60 -15.56 -13.83 -7.06
CA ASP A 60 -15.12 -13.90 -5.67
C ASP A 60 -15.68 -12.73 -4.86
N TRP A 61 -15.64 -11.53 -5.43
CA TRP A 61 -16.23 -10.34 -4.79
C TRP A 61 -17.73 -10.51 -4.51
N PHE A 62 -18.52 -10.95 -5.51
CA PHE A 62 -19.96 -11.14 -5.35
C PHE A 62 -20.33 -12.35 -4.49
N ARG A 63 -19.45 -13.34 -4.35
CA ARG A 63 -19.63 -14.48 -3.45
C ARG A 63 -19.33 -14.17 -1.99
N GLY A 64 -18.94 -12.93 -1.69
CA GLY A 64 -18.79 -12.44 -0.33
C GLY A 64 -17.41 -12.65 0.27
N THR A 65 -16.34 -12.64 -0.55
CA THR A 65 -14.97 -12.53 -0.02
C THR A 65 -14.90 -11.41 0.99
N HIS A 66 -14.41 -11.71 2.19
CA HIS A 66 -14.25 -10.71 3.23
C HIS A 66 -13.29 -9.62 2.75
N LEU A 67 -13.61 -8.35 3.05
CA LEU A 67 -12.81 -7.21 2.62
C LEU A 67 -11.31 -7.36 2.97
N ASN A 68 -11.02 -7.95 4.14
CA ASN A 68 -9.65 -8.18 4.61
C ASN A 68 -8.89 -9.15 3.70
N ASP A 69 -9.54 -10.24 3.29
CA ASP A 69 -8.97 -11.23 2.38
C ASP A 69 -8.83 -10.62 0.99
N ALA A 70 -9.83 -9.87 0.53
CA ALA A 70 -9.79 -9.17 -0.76
C ALA A 70 -8.59 -8.21 -0.83
N ILE A 71 -8.34 -7.42 0.22
CA ILE A 71 -7.20 -6.50 0.28
C ILE A 71 -5.86 -7.26 0.20
N ARG A 72 -5.71 -8.36 0.95
CA ARG A 72 -4.48 -9.18 0.90
C ARG A 72 -4.26 -9.82 -0.47
N LEU A 73 -5.31 -10.40 -1.05
CA LEU A 73 -5.26 -11.07 -2.34
C LEU A 73 -4.97 -10.06 -3.45
N ALA A 74 -5.67 -8.93 -3.43
CA ALA A 74 -5.48 -7.83 -4.35
C ALA A 74 -4.05 -7.33 -4.35
N LEU A 75 -3.48 -7.01 -3.18
CA LEU A 75 -2.11 -6.50 -3.11
C LEU A 75 -1.08 -7.56 -3.51
N THR A 76 -1.29 -8.84 -3.15
CA THR A 76 -0.42 -9.94 -3.58
C THR A 76 -0.41 -10.08 -5.10
N GLU A 77 -1.58 -10.10 -5.72
CA GLU A 77 -1.68 -10.21 -7.17
C GLU A 77 -1.11 -8.98 -7.85
N PHE A 78 -1.40 -7.78 -7.34
CA PHE A 78 -0.86 -6.53 -7.86
C PHE A 78 0.67 -6.53 -7.85
N ILE A 79 1.29 -6.87 -6.72
CA ILE A 79 2.76 -6.99 -6.62
C ILE A 79 3.29 -7.99 -7.64
N ASN A 80 2.69 -9.18 -7.75
CA ASN A 80 3.16 -10.21 -8.68
C ASN A 80 3.06 -9.81 -10.15
N ARG A 81 2.03 -9.03 -10.51
CA ARG A 81 1.78 -8.59 -11.89
C ARG A 81 2.66 -7.42 -12.30
N HIS A 82 2.95 -6.53 -11.37
CA HIS A 82 3.69 -5.29 -11.63
C HIS A 82 5.10 -5.31 -11.03
N LYS A 83 5.59 -6.46 -10.57
CA LYS A 83 6.94 -6.61 -9.98
C LYS A 83 8.07 -6.10 -10.88
N ASP A 84 7.86 -6.12 -12.20
CA ASP A 84 8.83 -5.65 -13.19
C ASP A 84 8.73 -4.13 -13.44
N GLU A 85 7.63 -3.50 -12.99
CA GLU A 85 7.35 -2.06 -13.12
C GLU A 85 7.72 -1.27 -11.86
N PHE A 86 7.87 -1.97 -10.73
CA PHE A 86 8.16 -1.37 -9.42
C PHE A 86 9.57 -1.67 -8.93
N LEU A 87 10.08 -0.81 -8.05
CA LEU A 87 11.41 -1.00 -7.46
C LEU A 87 11.46 -2.32 -6.69
N ILE A 88 12.43 -3.18 -7.03
CA ILE A 88 12.68 -4.44 -6.33
C ILE A 88 13.51 -4.13 -5.07
N PRO A 89 13.11 -4.59 -3.88
CA PRO A 89 13.96 -4.51 -2.70
C PRO A 89 15.19 -5.41 -2.88
N GLU A 90 16.41 -4.84 -2.73
CA GLU A 90 17.68 -5.59 -2.73
C GLU A 90 17.83 -6.52 -1.52
#